data_AF-A0A0A0BNJ2-F1
#
_entry.id   AF-A0A0A0BNJ2-F1
#
_cell.length_a   1.000
_cell.length_b   1.000
_cell.length_c   1.000
_cell.angle_alpha   90.00
_cell.angle_beta   90.00
_cell.angle_gamma   90.00
#
_symmetry.space_group_name_H-M   'P 1'
#
loop_
_entity.id
_entity.type
_entity.pdbx_description
1 polymer ?
#
loop_
_entity_poly.entity_id
_entity_poly.type
_entity_poly.pdbx_seq_one_letter_code
_entity_poly.pdbx_strand_id
1 'polypeptide(L)'
;LAGDETAAPAICSILERLPDGARAHAYVEVPTAHDVLDVELPDGAQLTWLPRHRPGHQDAPHGAVLHQAVATTARRLARATVAGVAPQDVDVDDAVLWDVPGEASAPDGLYSWIAGEATVVRDLRRHLVGEVGLDRRSVAFMGYWRAGRAEG
;
A
#
# COMPACT_ATOMS: atom_id res chain seq x y z
N LEU A 1 -1.71 2.58 -0.60
CA LEU A 1 -0.51 2.13 -1.35
C LEU A 1 0.55 1.72 -0.35
N ALA A 2 1.31 0.66 -0.61
CA ALA A 2 2.37 0.22 0.28
C ALA A 2 3.51 -0.42 -0.52
N GLY A 3 4.75 -0.21 -0.11
CA GLY A 3 5.87 -0.95 -0.66
C GLY A 3 7.20 -0.67 0.00
N ASP A 4 8.25 -1.33 -0.49
CA ASP A 4 9.63 -1.05 -0.11
C ASP A 4 10.28 -0.06 -1.09
N GLU A 5 11.57 0.22 -0.91
CA GLU A 5 12.32 1.20 -1.71
C GLU A 5 12.25 0.94 -3.22
N THR A 6 12.05 -0.33 -3.62
CA THR A 6 11.94 -0.71 -5.04
C THR A 6 10.62 -0.29 -5.66
N ALA A 7 9.56 -0.13 -4.85
CA ALA A 7 8.25 0.33 -5.26
C ALA A 7 8.09 1.85 -5.16
N ALA A 8 9.07 2.56 -4.59
CA ALA A 8 8.97 3.99 -4.30
C ALA A 8 8.64 4.84 -5.56
N PRO A 9 9.33 4.67 -6.72
CA PRO A 9 9.02 5.46 -7.92
C PRO A 9 7.61 5.20 -8.45
N ALA A 10 7.17 3.94 -8.44
CA ALA A 10 5.82 3.57 -8.88
C ALA A 10 4.74 4.18 -7.97
N ILE A 11 4.95 4.15 -6.65
CA ILE A 11 4.04 4.76 -5.67
C ILE A 11 3.94 6.27 -5.89
N CYS A 12 5.06 6.97 -6.05
CA CYS A 12 5.05 8.42 -6.28
C CYS A 12 4.28 8.76 -7.55
N SER A 13 4.56 8.05 -8.65
CA SER A 13 3.85 8.26 -9.91
C SER A 13 2.35 7.98 -9.81
N ILE A 14 1.93 7.00 -9.01
CA ILE A 14 0.49 6.75 -8.76
C ILE A 14 -0.14 7.92 -7.98
N LEU A 15 0.54 8.43 -6.94
CA LEU A 15 0.04 9.52 -6.11
C LEU A 15 -0.13 10.82 -6.90
N GLU A 16 0.82 11.13 -7.79
CA GLU A 16 0.79 12.32 -8.67
C GLU A 16 -0.38 12.33 -9.65
N ARG A 17 -0.93 11.15 -9.99
CA ARG A 17 -2.02 10.98 -10.96
C ARG A 17 -3.38 10.79 -10.31
N LEU A 18 -3.48 10.97 -8.99
CA LEU A 18 -4.75 10.83 -8.30
C LEU A 18 -5.76 11.90 -8.76
N PRO A 19 -7.04 11.53 -8.96
CA PRO A 19 -8.06 12.51 -9.30
C PRO A 19 -8.34 13.44 -8.11
N ASP A 20 -8.83 14.65 -8.41
CA ASP A 20 -9.16 15.65 -7.40
C ASP A 20 -10.12 15.10 -6.34
N GLY A 21 -9.81 15.34 -5.07
CA GLY A 21 -10.60 14.87 -3.93
C GLY A 21 -10.37 13.40 -3.53
N ALA A 22 -9.53 12.66 -4.26
CA ALA A 22 -9.12 11.32 -3.84
C ALA A 22 -8.35 11.36 -2.51
N ARG A 23 -8.60 10.39 -1.64
CA ARG A 23 -7.88 10.21 -0.38
C ARG A 23 -6.96 9.00 -0.47
N ALA A 24 -5.67 9.21 -0.30
CA ALA A 24 -4.69 8.13 -0.37
C ALA A 24 -3.76 8.13 0.84
N HIS A 25 -3.48 6.94 1.38
CA HIS A 25 -2.40 6.71 2.32
C HIS A 25 -1.35 5.82 1.65
N ALA A 26 -0.11 6.29 1.59
CA ALA A 26 1.03 5.60 1.04
C ALA A 26 2.10 5.38 2.11
N TYR A 27 2.62 4.16 2.16
CA TYR A 27 3.71 3.77 3.07
C TYR A 27 4.85 3.20 2.25
N VAL A 28 6.04 3.78 2.37
CA VAL A 28 7.24 3.30 1.69
C VAL A 28 8.31 2.98 2.71
N GLU A 29 8.65 1.71 2.83
CA GLU A 29 9.77 1.28 3.66
C GLU A 29 11.08 1.52 2.93
N VAL A 30 12.05 2.10 3.65
CA VAL A 30 13.36 2.44 3.10
C VAL A 30 14.46 1.98 4.05
N PRO A 31 15.69 1.72 3.58
CA PRO A 31 16.80 1.36 4.45
C PRO A 31 17.00 2.42 5.54
N THR A 32 17.18 3.68 5.15
CA THR A 32 17.49 4.78 6.07
C THR A 32 16.63 6.01 5.77
N ALA A 33 16.68 6.99 6.68
CA ALA A 33 16.03 8.28 6.48
C ALA A 33 16.65 9.13 5.34
N HIS A 34 17.81 8.74 4.80
CA HIS A 34 18.46 9.44 3.68
C HIS A 34 17.95 8.95 2.31
N ASP A 35 17.22 7.84 2.28
CA ASP A 35 16.71 7.23 1.05
C ASP A 35 15.29 7.73 0.69
N VAL A 36 14.83 8.80 1.36
CA VAL A 36 13.53 9.41 1.11
C VAL A 36 13.59 10.31 -0.12
N LEU A 37 12.51 10.31 -0.91
CA LEU A 37 12.36 11.22 -2.04
C LEU A 37 11.60 12.47 -1.60
N ASP A 38 11.99 13.62 -2.16
CA ASP A 38 11.23 14.86 -2.07
C ASP A 38 10.12 14.82 -3.14
N VAL A 39 8.86 14.83 -2.68
CA VAL A 39 7.68 14.58 -3.52
C VAL A 39 6.58 15.56 -3.13
N GLU A 40 6.11 16.33 -4.10
CA GLU A 40 4.92 17.17 -3.94
C GLU A 40 3.66 16.30 -4.09
N LEU A 41 2.78 16.34 -3.09
CA LEU A 41 1.58 15.51 -3.08
C LEU A 41 0.32 16.35 -3.33
N PRO A 42 -0.65 15.84 -4.10
CA PRO A 42 -1.95 16.49 -4.22
C PRO A 42 -2.71 16.47 -2.89
N ASP A 43 -3.67 17.38 -2.75
CA ASP A 43 -4.53 17.46 -1.57
C ASP A 43 -5.27 16.14 -1.32
N GLY A 44 -5.15 15.61 -0.10
CA GLY A 44 -5.77 14.34 0.30
C GLY A 44 -4.87 13.11 0.15
N ALA A 45 -3.71 13.24 -0.50
CA ALA A 45 -2.67 12.22 -0.51
C ALA A 45 -1.70 12.39 0.67
N GLN A 46 -1.31 11.27 1.29
CA GLN A 46 -0.31 11.22 2.35
C GLN A 46 0.73 10.15 2.03
N LEU A 47 2.01 10.52 2.02
CA LEU A 47 3.14 9.61 1.88
C LEU A 47 3.94 9.58 3.18
N THR A 48 4.12 8.40 3.75
CA THR A 48 4.95 8.17 4.94
C THR A 48 6.13 7.28 4.59
N TRP A 49 7.33 7.82 4.72
CA TRP A 49 8.58 7.06 4.63
C TRP A 49 8.87 6.34 5.94
N LEU A 50 9.25 5.07 5.86
CA LEU A 50 9.46 4.20 7.01
C LEU A 50 10.90 3.66 7.01
N PRO A 51 11.86 4.37 7.65
CA PRO A 51 13.23 3.90 7.78
C PRO A 51 13.30 2.63 8.63
N ARG A 52 13.98 1.59 8.11
CA ARG A 52 14.32 0.36 8.84
C ARG A 52 15.44 0.59 9.85
N HIS A 53 16.42 1.40 9.48
CA HIS A 53 17.56 1.80 10.31
C HIS A 53 17.29 3.17 10.92
N ARG A 54 17.09 3.21 12.25
CA ARG A 54 16.82 4.46 12.99
C ARG A 54 17.90 4.70 14.04
N PRO A 55 18.48 5.92 14.12
CA PRO A 55 19.45 6.25 15.16
C PRO A 55 18.91 5.91 16.56
N GLY A 56 19.71 5.21 17.36
CA GLY A 56 19.36 4.85 18.74
C GLY A 56 18.33 3.72 18.90
N HIS A 57 17.96 3.02 17.82
CA HIS A 57 17.02 1.90 17.86
C HIS A 57 17.63 0.65 17.20
N GLN A 58 17.12 -0.53 17.56
CA GLN A 58 17.49 -1.77 16.87
C GLN A 58 16.91 -1.77 15.44
N ASP A 59 17.71 -2.24 14.49
CA ASP A 59 17.31 -2.37 13.10
C ASP A 59 16.08 -3.27 12.95
N ALA A 60 15.07 -2.77 12.23
CA ALA A 60 13.89 -3.55 11.92
C ALA A 60 14.17 -4.53 10.76
N PRO A 61 13.69 -5.78 10.84
CA PRO A 61 13.67 -6.68 9.69
C PRO A 61 12.92 -6.07 8.50
N HIS A 62 13.31 -6.44 7.28
CA HIS A 62 12.62 -6.01 6.05
C HIS A 62 11.13 -6.35 6.12
N GLY A 63 10.28 -5.37 5.80
CA GLY A 63 8.83 -5.44 5.82
C GLY A 63 8.19 -5.30 7.20
N ALA A 64 8.93 -5.33 8.31
CA ALA A 64 8.32 -5.31 9.65
C ALA A 64 7.63 -3.97 9.94
N VAL A 65 8.31 -2.85 9.64
CA VAL A 65 7.72 -1.51 9.86
C VAL A 65 6.65 -1.20 8.84
N LEU A 66 6.80 -1.68 7.59
CA LEU A 66 5.75 -1.58 6.57
C LEU A 66 4.48 -2.31 7.01
N HIS A 67 4.62 -3.56 7.46
CA HIS A 67 3.51 -4.38 7.92
C HIS A 67 2.76 -3.71 9.08
N GLN A 68 3.50 -3.21 10.07
CA GLN A 68 2.90 -2.51 11.21
C GLN A 68 2.09 -1.26 10.79
N ALA A 69 2.66 -0.43 9.91
CA ALA A 69 2.01 0.79 9.45
C ALA A 69 0.72 0.48 8.66
N VAL A 70 0.81 -0.45 7.71
CA VAL A 70 -0.33 -0.86 6.87
C VAL A 70 -1.43 -1.50 7.73
N ALA A 71 -1.08 -2.43 8.61
CA ALA A 71 -2.05 -3.08 9.50
C ALA A 71 -2.79 -2.08 10.39
N THR A 72 -2.06 -1.11 10.95
CA THR A 72 -2.64 -0.08 11.83
C THR A 72 -3.63 0.80 11.07
N THR A 73 -3.24 1.25 9.88
CA THR A 73 -4.09 2.12 9.05
C THR A 73 -5.27 1.38 8.44
N ALA A 74 -5.07 0.17 7.92
CA ALA A 74 -6.14 -0.64 7.35
C ALA A 74 -7.24 -0.91 8.38
N ARG A 75 -6.88 -1.30 9.61
CA ARG A 75 -7.85 -1.48 10.70
C ARG A 75 -8.58 -0.20 11.07
N ARG A 76 -7.90 0.95 11.04
CA ARG A 76 -8.52 2.26 11.32
C ARG A 76 -9.54 2.62 10.25
N LEU A 77 -9.19 2.44 8.98
CA LEU A 77 -10.04 2.78 7.84
C LEU A 77 -11.22 1.82 7.72
N ALA A 78 -11.02 0.51 7.89
CA ALA A 78 -12.10 -0.48 7.87
C ALA A 78 -13.15 -0.20 8.96
N ARG A 79 -12.74 0.25 10.15
CA ARG A 79 -13.69 0.68 11.19
C ARG A 79 -14.48 1.93 10.81
N ALA A 80 -13.86 2.84 10.06
CA ALA A 80 -14.49 4.08 9.63
C ALA A 80 -15.48 3.86 8.48
N THR A 81 -15.20 2.92 7.55
CA THR A 81 -16.10 2.60 6.43
C THR A 81 -17.35 1.86 6.88
N VAL A 82 -17.25 0.95 7.87
CA VAL A 82 -18.42 0.28 8.47
C VAL A 82 -19.39 1.26 9.14
N ALA A 83 -18.92 2.46 9.53
CA ALA A 83 -19.75 3.50 10.14
C ALA A 83 -20.48 4.40 9.13
N GLY A 84 -20.27 4.25 7.81
CA GLY A 84 -20.89 5.10 6.80
C GLY A 84 -20.92 4.48 5.39
N VAL A 85 -22.13 4.09 4.96
CA VAL A 85 -22.58 3.77 3.59
C VAL A 85 -22.61 2.28 3.17
N ALA A 86 -23.73 1.92 2.54
CA ALA A 86 -24.10 0.61 1.99
C ALA A 86 -23.42 0.31 0.65
N PRO A 87 -23.15 -0.97 0.32
CA PRO A 87 -22.36 -1.32 -0.85
C PRO A 87 -23.17 -1.20 -2.15
N GLN A 88 -22.49 -0.79 -3.21
CA GLN A 88 -22.98 -0.88 -4.59
C GLN A 88 -22.00 -1.78 -5.36
N ASP A 89 -22.53 -2.81 -6.02
CA ASP A 89 -21.74 -3.75 -6.82
C ASP A 89 -21.28 -3.07 -8.12
N VAL A 90 -19.97 -3.07 -8.35
CA VAL A 90 -19.38 -2.78 -9.68
C VAL A 90 -18.58 -4.00 -10.10
N ASP A 91 -18.91 -4.51 -11.28
CA ASP A 91 -18.25 -5.64 -11.92
C ASP A 91 -17.05 -5.11 -12.72
N VAL A 92 -15.83 -5.57 -12.40
CA VAL A 92 -14.61 -5.19 -13.11
C VAL A 92 -13.78 -6.45 -13.35
N ASP A 93 -13.91 -7.02 -14.54
CA ASP A 93 -12.96 -7.99 -15.10
C ASP A 93 -12.15 -7.34 -16.24
N ASP A 94 -10.89 -7.76 -16.31
CA ASP A 94 -9.89 -7.51 -17.36
C ASP A 94 -9.37 -6.07 -17.57
N ALA A 95 -8.46 -5.64 -16.69
CA ALA A 95 -7.34 -4.80 -17.09
C ALA A 95 -6.12 -5.03 -16.19
N VAL A 96 -5.12 -5.77 -16.70
CA VAL A 96 -3.73 -5.60 -16.25
C VAL A 96 -3.28 -4.25 -16.80
N LEU A 97 -3.58 -3.18 -16.08
CA LEU A 97 -2.93 -1.89 -16.28
C LEU A 97 -2.99 -1.10 -14.99
N TRP A 98 -1.91 -0.36 -14.75
CA TRP A 98 -1.53 0.40 -13.57
C TRP A 98 -2.47 1.57 -13.21
N ASP A 99 -3.76 1.45 -13.44
CA ASP A 99 -4.73 2.45 -13.05
C ASP A 99 -5.25 2.15 -11.65
N VAL A 100 -5.09 3.15 -10.77
CA VAL A 100 -6.00 3.29 -9.62
C VAL A 100 -7.40 3.24 -10.21
N PRO A 101 -8.29 2.33 -9.76
CA PRO A 101 -9.59 2.18 -10.36
C PRO A 101 -10.24 3.56 -10.51
N GLY A 102 -10.39 4.02 -11.76
CA GLY A 102 -11.12 5.24 -12.06
C GLY A 102 -12.57 5.00 -11.67
N GLU A 103 -13.03 5.71 -10.66
CA GLU A 103 -14.41 5.73 -10.13
C GLU A 103 -15.01 4.38 -9.66
N ALA A 104 -14.38 3.24 -9.93
CA ALA A 104 -14.80 1.93 -9.46
C ALA A 104 -14.53 1.82 -7.95
N SER A 105 -15.57 2.14 -7.18
CA SER A 105 -15.59 1.99 -5.74
C SER A 105 -15.23 0.55 -5.40
N ALA A 106 -14.12 0.35 -4.68
CA ALA A 106 -13.85 -0.94 -4.07
C ALA A 106 -15.10 -1.39 -3.29
N PRO A 107 -15.43 -2.69 -3.26
CA PRO A 107 -16.63 -3.20 -2.56
C PRO A 107 -16.80 -2.64 -1.14
N ASP A 108 -15.66 -2.42 -0.45
CA ASP A 108 -15.60 -1.91 0.93
C ASP A 108 -15.24 -0.42 1.03
N GLY A 109 -15.24 0.31 -0.10
CA GLY A 109 -14.77 1.70 -0.21
C GLY A 109 -13.26 1.88 0.00
N LEU A 110 -12.50 0.78 0.08
CA LEU A 110 -11.06 0.77 0.35
C LEU A 110 -10.33 -0.08 -0.69
N TYR A 111 -9.38 0.54 -1.40
CA TYR A 111 -8.48 -0.17 -2.31
C TYR A 111 -7.04 -0.15 -1.79
N SER A 112 -6.36 -1.28 -1.87
CA SER A 112 -4.96 -1.44 -1.46
C SER A 112 -4.12 -1.99 -2.60
N TRP A 113 -3.00 -1.32 -2.89
CA TRP A 113 -1.97 -1.78 -3.80
C TRP A 113 -0.66 -1.95 -3.01
N ILE A 114 -0.02 -3.11 -3.15
CA ILE A 114 1.19 -3.50 -2.40
C ILE A 114 2.28 -4.02 -3.35
N ALA A 115 3.50 -3.46 -3.30
CA ALA A 115 4.62 -3.99 -4.08
C ALA A 115 5.95 -3.99 -3.32
N GLY A 116 6.84 -4.94 -3.63
CA GLY A 116 8.15 -5.05 -2.98
C GLY A 116 8.59 -6.50 -2.79
N GLU A 117 9.31 -6.80 -1.72
CA GLU A 117 9.76 -8.17 -1.42
C GLU A 117 8.60 -9.16 -1.35
N ALA A 118 8.72 -10.27 -2.09
CA ALA A 118 7.62 -11.19 -2.35
C ALA A 118 7.00 -11.82 -1.09
N THR A 119 7.80 -12.10 -0.05
CA THR A 119 7.32 -12.67 1.21
C THR A 119 6.54 -11.63 2.01
N VAL A 120 7.10 -10.42 2.15
CA VAL A 120 6.45 -9.28 2.81
C VAL A 120 5.10 -8.96 2.16
N VAL A 121 5.08 -8.89 0.81
CA VAL A 121 3.86 -8.63 0.05
C VAL A 121 2.80 -9.70 0.28
N ARG A 122 3.21 -10.99 0.30
CA ARG A 122 2.29 -12.11 0.57
C ARG A 122 1.71 -12.06 1.98
N ASP A 123 2.53 -11.73 2.97
CA ASP A 123 2.11 -11.65 4.38
C ASP A 123 1.17 -10.46 4.59
N LEU A 124 1.48 -9.30 4.02
CA LEU A 124 0.60 -8.14 4.02
C LEU A 124 -0.77 -8.46 3.41
N ARG A 125 -0.79 -9.11 2.23
CA ARG A 125 -2.06 -9.50 1.59
C ARG A 125 -2.86 -10.45 2.48
N ARG A 126 -2.21 -11.45 3.08
CA ARG A 126 -2.86 -12.40 4.00
C ARG A 126 -3.47 -11.67 5.18
N HIS A 127 -2.77 -10.70 5.74
CA HIS A 127 -3.25 -9.88 6.85
C HIS A 127 -4.48 -9.04 6.46
N LEU A 128 -4.41 -8.34 5.33
CA LEU A 128 -5.49 -7.48 4.86
C LEU A 128 -6.79 -8.26 4.57
N VAL A 129 -6.67 -9.42 3.92
CA VAL A 129 -7.85 -10.23 3.58
C VAL A 129 -8.32 -11.06 4.78
N GLY A 130 -7.40 -11.73 5.47
CA GLY A 130 -7.73 -12.70 6.51
C GLY A 130 -8.00 -12.11 7.89
N GLU A 131 -7.29 -11.04 8.27
CA GLU A 131 -7.43 -10.43 9.60
C GLU A 131 -8.22 -9.12 9.58
N VAL A 132 -8.02 -8.27 8.56
CA VAL A 132 -8.76 -7.01 8.44
C VAL A 132 -10.13 -7.23 7.79
N GLY A 133 -10.25 -8.25 6.93
CA GLY A 133 -11.51 -8.62 6.27
C GLY A 133 -11.80 -7.84 4.98
N LEU A 134 -10.78 -7.26 4.34
CA LEU A 134 -10.95 -6.62 3.02
C LEU A 134 -11.28 -7.68 1.97
N ASP A 135 -12.19 -7.34 1.04
CA ASP A 135 -12.41 -8.19 -0.13
C ASP A 135 -11.09 -8.37 -0.91
N ARG A 136 -10.83 -9.61 -1.36
CA ARG A 136 -9.63 -9.94 -2.13
C ARG A 136 -9.50 -9.16 -3.44
N ARG A 137 -10.60 -8.69 -4.03
CA ARG A 137 -10.65 -7.83 -5.23
C ARG A 137 -10.20 -6.41 -4.91
N SER A 138 -10.30 -6.00 -3.65
CA SER A 138 -9.83 -4.71 -3.15
C SER A 138 -8.32 -4.66 -2.87
N VAL A 139 -7.59 -5.78 -3.05
CA VAL A 139 -6.16 -5.89 -2.74
C VAL A 139 -5.35 -6.36 -3.95
N ALA A 140 -4.73 -5.41 -4.65
CA ALA A 140 -3.74 -5.66 -5.68
C ALA A 140 -2.33 -5.79 -5.08
N PHE A 141 -1.51 -6.67 -5.64
CA PHE A 141 -0.17 -6.90 -5.11
C PHE A 141 0.83 -7.42 -6.16
N MET A 142 2.12 -7.10 -5.99
CA MET A 142 3.19 -7.55 -6.88
C MET A 142 4.50 -7.79 -6.10
N GLY A 143 5.08 -8.98 -6.21
CA GLY A 143 6.41 -9.26 -5.66
C GLY A 143 7.48 -8.88 -6.68
N TYR A 144 8.25 -7.83 -6.41
CA TYR A 144 9.30 -7.32 -7.31
C TYR A 144 10.59 -8.11 -7.19
N TRP A 145 10.89 -8.60 -5.99
CA TRP A 145 12.12 -9.33 -5.71
C TRP A 145 11.91 -10.31 -4.56
N ARG A 146 12.88 -11.20 -4.32
CA ARG A 146 12.82 -12.15 -3.21
C ARG A 146 14.18 -12.32 -2.56
N ALA A 147 14.22 -12.22 -1.23
CA ALA A 147 15.46 -12.43 -0.49
C ALA A 147 16.00 -13.86 -0.73
N GLY A 148 17.28 -13.96 -1.09
CA GLY A 148 17.97 -15.24 -1.31
C GLY A 148 17.74 -15.89 -2.69
N ARG A 149 17.10 -15.20 -3.65
CA ARG A 149 17.10 -15.60 -5.06
C ARG A 149 17.45 -14.40 -5.94
N ALA A 150 18.57 -14.46 -6.63
CA ALA A 150 18.80 -13.59 -7.77
C ALA A 150 17.84 -13.99 -8.90
N GLU A 151 17.18 -13.02 -9.53
CA GLU A 151 16.47 -13.25 -10.79
C GLU A 151 17.50 -13.72 -11.82
N GLY A 152 17.30 -14.95 -12.32
CA GLY A 152 18.10 -15.56 -13.38
C GLY A 152 17.34 -15.56 -14.70
#